data_AF-A0A971K9M1-F1
#
_entry.id   AF-A0A971K9M1-F1
#
_cell.length_a   1.000
_cell.length_b   1.000
_cell.length_c   1.000
_cell.angle_alpha   90.00
_cell.angle_beta   90.00
_cell.angle_gamma   90.00
#
_symmetry.space_group_name_H-M   'P 1'
#
loop_
_entity.id
_entity.type
_entity.pdbx_description
1 polymer ?
#
loop_
_entity_poly.entity_id
_entity_poly.type
_entity_poly.pdbx_seq_one_letter_code
_entity_poly.pdbx_strand_id
1 'polypeptide(L)'
;MKRKYIIILAGVLMITSLVYAINDEDDNGFSEEKWKESVQAVDRLQFHAPHVDNGKYFNPWTAMDMKGFGEIMKWRFFADKQVYSGLEESALPAVKPLTAEFINSHDNFISWLGHASVIIKSKGSVILVDPVLGEIPFFKKRRTQSALAYDHASRIAGTLTVLLAHNHYDHLDTRSIKSMPAGAKYIVPAGLGKTMKKLGAIDVTEMDW
;
A
#
# COMPACT_ATOMS: atom_id res chain seq x y z
N MET A 1 5.52 -56.05 17.21
CA MET A 1 5.86 -55.32 15.96
C MET A 1 4.70 -54.51 15.37
N LYS A 2 3.47 -55.04 15.27
CA LYS A 2 2.33 -54.39 14.57
C LYS A 2 1.92 -52.98 15.07
N ARG A 3 1.97 -52.70 16.38
CA ARG A 3 1.50 -51.42 16.96
C ARG A 3 2.36 -50.20 16.62
N LYS A 4 3.68 -50.37 16.48
CA LYS A 4 4.60 -49.27 16.07
C LYS A 4 4.36 -48.86 14.61
N TYR A 5 4.11 -49.83 13.74
CA TYR A 5 3.78 -49.56 12.34
C TYR A 5 2.43 -48.86 12.21
N ILE A 6 1.43 -49.17 13.04
CA ILE A 6 0.13 -48.48 13.03
C ILE A 6 0.26 -47.01 13.43
N ILE A 7 1.09 -46.69 14.44
CA ILE A 7 1.32 -45.29 14.87
C ILE A 7 2.08 -44.51 13.80
N ILE A 8 3.10 -45.11 13.19
CA ILE A 8 3.84 -44.48 12.09
C ILE A 8 2.91 -44.28 10.89
N LEU A 9 2.09 -45.27 10.54
CA LEU A 9 1.15 -45.17 9.42
C LEU A 9 0.06 -44.11 9.69
N ALA A 10 -0.45 -44.01 10.92
CA ALA A 10 -1.40 -42.97 11.31
C ALA A 10 -0.75 -41.58 11.29
N GLY A 11 0.51 -41.45 11.71
CA GLY A 11 1.28 -40.20 11.61
C GLY A 11 1.53 -39.80 10.16
N VAL A 12 1.89 -40.75 9.30
CA VAL A 12 2.07 -40.52 7.86
C VAL A 12 0.74 -40.14 7.20
N LEU A 13 -0.37 -40.82 7.51
CA LEU A 13 -1.72 -40.49 7.01
C LEU A 13 -2.19 -39.12 7.49
N MET A 14 -1.90 -38.75 8.73
CA MET A 14 -2.24 -37.44 9.25
C MET A 14 -1.40 -36.35 8.56
N ILE A 15 -0.10 -36.57 8.35
CA ILE A 15 0.77 -35.65 7.61
C ILE A 15 0.37 -35.57 6.13
N THR A 16 0.05 -36.68 5.46
CA THR A 16 -0.41 -36.65 4.07
C THR A 16 -1.78 -36.00 3.95
N SER A 17 -2.70 -36.19 4.91
CA SER A 17 -3.98 -35.47 4.93
C SER A 17 -3.80 -33.97 5.18
N LEU A 18 -2.85 -33.57 6.03
CA LEU A 18 -2.47 -32.17 6.24
C LEU A 18 -1.84 -31.58 4.98
N VAL A 19 -0.93 -32.31 4.32
CA VAL A 19 -0.32 -31.90 3.05
C VAL A 19 -1.37 -31.81 1.96
N TYR A 20 -2.33 -32.72 1.89
CA TYR A 20 -3.43 -32.68 0.91
C TYR A 20 -4.42 -31.56 1.21
N ALA A 21 -4.74 -31.29 2.49
CA ALA A 21 -5.57 -30.14 2.88
C ALA A 21 -4.85 -28.79 2.67
N ILE A 22 -3.51 -28.77 2.71
CA ILE A 22 -2.70 -27.60 2.34
C ILE A 22 -2.59 -27.49 0.81
N ASN A 23 -2.50 -28.61 0.11
CA ASN A 23 -2.43 -28.70 -1.35
C ASN A 23 -3.79 -28.81 -2.03
N ASP A 24 -4.90 -28.62 -1.31
CA ASP A 24 -6.21 -28.60 -1.96
C ASP A 24 -6.14 -27.46 -2.99
N GLU A 25 -6.11 -27.89 -4.24
CA GLU A 25 -6.10 -27.06 -5.44
C GLU A 25 -7.50 -26.47 -5.56
N ASP A 26 -7.93 -25.72 -4.54
CA ASP A 26 -9.00 -24.79 -4.72
C ASP A 26 -8.46 -23.73 -5.67
N ASP A 27 -8.94 -23.87 -6.89
CA ASP A 27 -8.92 -22.99 -8.06
C ASP A 27 -9.34 -21.55 -7.70
N ASN A 28 -8.55 -20.92 -6.84
CA ASN A 28 -8.59 -19.51 -6.47
C ASN A 28 -7.77 -18.68 -7.47
N GLY A 29 -7.71 -19.12 -8.73
CA GLY A 29 -7.16 -18.32 -9.80
C GLY A 29 -7.97 -17.02 -9.89
N PHE A 30 -7.30 -15.88 -9.80
CA PHE A 30 -7.95 -14.60 -10.06
C PHE A 30 -8.54 -14.64 -11.48
N SER A 31 -9.87 -14.56 -11.57
CA SER A 31 -10.58 -14.39 -12.84
C SER A 31 -10.97 -12.93 -12.98
N GLU A 32 -10.35 -12.24 -13.94
CA GLU A 32 -10.67 -10.85 -14.24
C GLU A 32 -12.15 -10.67 -14.64
N GLU A 33 -12.71 -11.67 -15.33
CA GLU A 33 -14.13 -11.69 -15.74
C GLU A 33 -15.06 -11.77 -14.53
N LYS A 34 -14.88 -12.78 -13.65
CA LYS A 34 -15.68 -12.92 -12.42
C LYS A 34 -15.53 -11.70 -11.51
N TRP A 35 -14.34 -11.12 -11.42
CA TRP A 35 -14.09 -9.88 -10.67
C TRP A 35 -14.82 -8.68 -11.28
N LYS A 36 -14.81 -8.53 -12.62
CA LYS A 36 -15.59 -7.47 -13.29
C LYS A 36 -17.08 -7.63 -13.07
N GLU A 37 -17.60 -8.85 -13.18
CA GLU A 37 -19.01 -9.15 -12.91
C GLU A 37 -19.40 -8.78 -11.48
N SER A 38 -18.57 -9.13 -10.49
CA SER A 38 -18.85 -8.79 -9.09
C SER A 38 -18.83 -7.29 -8.84
N VAL A 39 -17.87 -6.55 -9.42
CA VAL A 39 -17.81 -5.08 -9.35
C VAL A 39 -19.02 -4.43 -10.02
N GLN A 40 -19.44 -4.95 -11.18
CA GLN A 40 -20.61 -4.41 -11.91
C GLN A 40 -21.94 -4.71 -11.20
N ALA A 41 -22.01 -5.79 -10.43
CA ALA A 41 -23.18 -6.18 -9.65
C ALA A 41 -23.36 -5.36 -8.36
N VAL A 42 -22.35 -4.58 -7.93
CA VAL A 42 -22.47 -3.70 -6.77
C VAL A 42 -23.56 -2.66 -6.99
N ASP A 43 -24.52 -2.61 -6.07
CA ASP A 43 -25.53 -1.55 -6.05
C ASP A 43 -24.86 -0.21 -5.73
N ARG A 44 -24.92 0.72 -6.68
CA ARG A 44 -24.31 2.06 -6.55
C ARG A 44 -24.91 2.88 -5.42
N LEU A 45 -26.13 2.57 -4.98
CA LEU A 45 -26.73 3.20 -3.80
C LEU A 45 -25.94 2.88 -2.52
N GLN A 46 -25.18 1.79 -2.51
CA GLN A 46 -24.34 1.41 -1.38
C GLN A 46 -23.05 2.23 -1.27
N PHE A 47 -22.66 3.05 -2.26
CA PHE A 47 -21.46 3.89 -2.15
C PHE A 47 -21.48 4.83 -0.95
N HIS A 48 -22.67 5.21 -0.47
CA HIS A 48 -22.85 6.01 0.73
C HIS A 48 -23.39 5.21 1.93
N ALA A 49 -23.31 3.87 1.87
CA ALA A 49 -23.74 3.02 2.96
C ALA A 49 -22.88 3.25 4.22
N PRO A 50 -23.44 3.04 5.42
CA PRO A 50 -22.66 2.97 6.64
C PRO A 50 -21.55 1.93 6.48
N HIS A 51 -20.33 2.33 6.80
CA HIS A 51 -19.14 1.54 6.59
C HIS A 51 -18.20 1.59 7.81
N VAL A 52 -18.76 1.98 8.96
CA VAL A 52 -18.10 1.96 10.26
C VAL A 52 -18.99 1.22 11.24
N ASP A 53 -18.47 0.16 11.86
CA ASP A 53 -19.11 -0.54 12.97
C ASP A 53 -18.15 -0.67 14.14
N ASN A 54 -18.59 -0.27 15.34
CA ASN A 54 -17.80 -0.30 16.57
C ASN A 54 -16.39 0.33 16.43
N GLY A 55 -16.29 1.41 15.66
CA GLY A 55 -15.03 2.13 15.39
C GLY A 55 -14.09 1.42 14.40
N LYS A 56 -14.54 0.37 13.72
CA LYS A 56 -13.81 -0.32 12.66
C LYS A 56 -14.46 -0.03 11.31
N TYR A 57 -13.63 0.31 10.34
CA TYR A 57 -14.05 0.46 8.96
C TYR A 57 -14.26 -0.90 8.31
N PHE A 58 -15.27 -1.03 7.46
CA PHE A 58 -15.52 -2.20 6.62
C PHE A 58 -15.92 -1.76 5.21
N ASN A 59 -15.65 -2.59 4.20
CA ASN A 59 -16.14 -2.35 2.84
C ASN A 59 -17.57 -2.91 2.71
N PRO A 60 -18.60 -2.07 2.47
CA PRO A 60 -19.98 -2.55 2.36
C PRO A 60 -20.31 -3.13 0.98
N TRP A 61 -19.45 -2.91 -0.04
CA TRP A 61 -19.70 -3.25 -1.44
C TRP A 61 -19.13 -4.61 -1.84
N THR A 62 -18.12 -5.07 -1.11
CA THR A 62 -17.41 -6.31 -1.44
C THR A 62 -17.16 -7.06 -0.14
N ALA A 63 -17.64 -8.30 -0.08
CA ALA A 63 -17.35 -9.18 1.04
C ALA A 63 -15.84 -9.32 1.21
N MET A 64 -15.32 -8.93 2.37
CA MET A 64 -13.95 -9.24 2.75
C MET A 64 -13.95 -10.65 3.34
N ASP A 65 -13.48 -11.62 2.56
CA ASP A 65 -13.27 -12.96 3.08
C ASP A 65 -12.28 -12.90 4.24
N MET A 66 -12.75 -13.28 5.43
CA MET A 66 -11.89 -13.37 6.61
C MET A 66 -10.96 -14.56 6.43
N LYS A 67 -9.74 -14.29 5.96
CA LYS A 67 -8.71 -15.32 5.80
C LYS A 67 -8.37 -15.95 7.15
N GLY A 68 -8.45 -17.27 7.23
CA GLY A 68 -8.21 -18.03 8.46
C GLY A 68 -6.71 -18.12 8.80
N PHE A 69 -6.38 -18.48 10.04
CA PHE A 69 -4.99 -18.68 10.47
C PHE A 69 -4.24 -19.70 9.59
N GLY A 70 -4.92 -20.75 9.14
CA GLY A 70 -4.36 -21.77 8.24
C GLY A 70 -3.92 -21.21 6.88
N GLU A 71 -4.70 -20.31 6.28
CA GLU A 71 -4.35 -19.66 5.01
C GLU A 71 -3.15 -18.71 5.17
N ILE A 72 -3.05 -18.00 6.29
CA ILE A 72 -1.88 -17.16 6.60
C ILE A 72 -0.61 -18.01 6.71
N MET A 73 -0.70 -19.16 7.38
CA MET A 73 0.42 -20.10 7.49
C MET A 73 0.76 -20.70 6.12
N LYS A 74 -0.24 -21.10 5.33
CA LYS A 74 -0.05 -21.59 3.96
C LYS A 74 0.72 -20.56 3.12
N TRP A 75 0.28 -19.31 3.11
CA TRP A 75 0.96 -18.21 2.43
C TRP A 75 2.39 -18.00 2.95
N ARG A 76 2.60 -17.98 4.28
CA ARG A 76 3.91 -17.68 4.85
C ARG A 76 4.98 -18.71 4.47
N PHE A 77 4.63 -19.99 4.40
CA PHE A 77 5.59 -21.08 4.19
C PHE A 77 5.63 -21.59 2.75
N PHE A 78 4.53 -21.47 2.01
CA PHE A 78 4.38 -22.09 0.70
C PHE A 78 4.03 -21.12 -0.43
N ALA A 79 3.83 -19.82 -0.16
CA ALA A 79 3.70 -18.87 -1.26
C ALA A 79 5.01 -18.77 -2.04
N ASP A 80 4.88 -18.76 -3.37
CA ASP A 80 6.02 -18.54 -4.24
C ASP A 80 6.69 -17.23 -3.88
N LYS A 81 7.99 -17.32 -3.57
CA LYS A 81 8.80 -16.13 -3.42
C LYS A 81 8.94 -15.51 -4.79
N GLN A 82 8.50 -14.27 -4.92
CA GLN A 82 8.74 -13.48 -6.12
C GLN A 82 10.25 -13.33 -6.30
N VAL A 83 10.80 -14.08 -7.26
CA VAL A 83 12.20 -14.01 -7.69
C VAL A 83 12.23 -13.12 -8.92
N TYR A 84 12.89 -11.98 -8.79
CA TYR A 84 13.16 -11.12 -9.92
C TYR A 84 14.14 -11.82 -10.86
N SER A 85 13.86 -11.79 -12.16
CA SER A 85 14.82 -12.18 -13.18
C SER A 85 16.05 -11.26 -13.14
N GLY A 86 17.21 -11.74 -13.60
CA GLY A 86 18.42 -10.91 -13.66
C GLY A 86 18.24 -9.63 -14.51
N LEU A 87 17.29 -9.63 -15.45
CA LEU A 87 16.91 -8.43 -16.19
C LEU A 87 16.17 -7.44 -15.30
N GLU A 88 15.17 -7.87 -14.53
CA GLU A 88 14.43 -7.00 -13.59
C GLU A 88 15.31 -6.45 -12.47
N GLU A 89 16.36 -7.18 -12.08
CA GLU A 89 17.33 -6.68 -11.10
C GLU A 89 18.24 -5.57 -11.66
N SER A 90 18.55 -5.62 -12.95
CA SER A 90 19.47 -4.67 -13.61
C SER A 90 18.75 -3.52 -14.32
N ALA A 91 17.50 -3.71 -14.75
CA ALA A 91 16.68 -2.74 -15.46
C ALA A 91 15.97 -1.75 -14.51
N LEU A 92 16.74 -1.14 -13.61
CA LEU A 92 16.21 -0.09 -12.74
C LEU A 92 16.04 1.23 -13.50
N PRO A 93 14.93 1.95 -13.31
CA PRO A 93 14.73 3.26 -13.93
C PRO A 93 15.80 4.25 -13.47
N ALA A 94 16.31 5.06 -14.39
CA ALA A 94 17.22 6.15 -14.06
C ALA A 94 16.51 7.15 -13.14
N VAL A 95 17.14 7.49 -12.01
CA VAL A 95 16.62 8.49 -11.08
C VAL A 95 17.15 9.85 -11.49
N LYS A 96 16.26 10.72 -11.97
CA LYS A 96 16.56 12.14 -12.17
C LYS A 96 16.12 12.92 -10.93
N PRO A 97 17.04 13.53 -10.17
CA PRO A 97 16.67 14.31 -8.99
C PRO A 97 15.73 15.46 -9.35
N LEU A 98 14.64 15.57 -8.61
CA LEU A 98 13.66 16.63 -8.72
C LEU A 98 13.94 17.66 -7.62
N THR A 99 14.57 18.77 -8.01
CA THR A 99 14.98 19.81 -7.06
C THR A 99 13.86 20.80 -6.80
N ALA A 100 13.94 21.49 -5.65
CA ALA A 100 13.02 22.57 -5.32
C ALA A 100 13.06 23.69 -6.37
N GLU A 101 14.24 24.00 -6.92
CA GLU A 101 14.41 25.01 -7.98
C GLU A 101 13.63 24.62 -9.24
N PHE A 102 13.67 23.35 -9.64
CA PHE A 102 12.87 22.86 -10.76
C PHE A 102 11.37 22.96 -10.45
N ILE A 103 10.94 22.45 -9.30
CA ILE A 103 9.52 22.46 -8.88
C ILE A 103 9.00 23.89 -8.82
N ASN A 104 9.80 24.84 -8.35
CA ASN A 104 9.39 26.24 -8.17
C ASN A 104 9.42 27.05 -9.47
N SER A 105 10.17 26.62 -10.48
CA SER A 105 10.30 27.31 -11.78
C SER A 105 9.39 26.78 -12.88
N HIS A 106 8.77 25.62 -12.69
CA HIS A 106 7.90 24.98 -13.68
C HIS A 106 6.46 24.88 -13.18
N ASP A 107 5.50 25.17 -14.06
CA ASP A 107 4.09 25.25 -13.67
C ASP A 107 3.26 24.02 -14.01
N ASN A 108 3.70 23.16 -14.94
CA ASN A 108 2.92 22.02 -15.39
C ASN A 108 3.81 20.80 -15.63
N PHE A 109 3.74 19.81 -14.73
CA PHE A 109 4.39 18.52 -14.91
C PHE A 109 3.78 17.46 -13.99
N ILE A 110 4.04 16.21 -14.32
CA ILE A 110 3.86 15.05 -13.43
C ILE A 110 5.19 14.33 -13.37
N SER A 111 5.61 13.91 -12.18
CA SER A 111 6.82 13.11 -12.01
C SER A 111 6.57 11.97 -11.03
N TRP A 112 7.05 10.78 -11.40
CA TRP A 112 7.07 9.63 -10.52
C TRP A 112 8.30 9.70 -9.61
N LEU A 113 8.09 9.58 -8.31
CA LEU A 113 9.15 9.67 -7.30
C LEU A 113 9.60 8.27 -6.82
N GLY A 114 8.98 7.20 -7.32
CA GLY A 114 9.19 5.81 -6.89
C GLY A 114 8.06 5.30 -6.00
N HIS A 115 7.83 3.98 -6.01
CA HIS A 115 6.69 3.34 -5.34
C HIS A 115 5.36 3.98 -5.80
N ALA A 116 4.43 4.25 -4.89
CA ALA A 116 3.19 4.99 -5.13
C ALA A 116 3.38 6.52 -5.14
N SER A 117 4.59 7.02 -4.89
CA SER A 117 4.84 8.45 -4.75
C SER A 117 4.83 9.18 -6.09
N VAL A 118 3.94 10.15 -6.23
CA VAL A 118 3.80 10.97 -7.44
C VAL A 118 3.69 12.44 -7.04
N ILE A 119 4.36 13.31 -7.78
CA ILE A 119 4.16 14.76 -7.69
C ILE A 119 3.50 15.27 -8.96
N ILE A 120 2.47 16.09 -8.78
CA ILE A 120 1.70 16.73 -9.83
C ILE A 120 1.76 18.23 -9.58
N LYS A 121 2.23 19.00 -10.56
CA LYS A 121 2.19 20.46 -10.52
C LYS A 121 1.33 20.98 -11.64
N SER A 122 0.39 21.87 -11.30
CA SER A 122 -0.42 22.60 -12.28
C SER A 122 -0.77 24.00 -11.75
N LYS A 123 -0.55 25.04 -12.55
CA LYS A 123 -0.95 26.44 -12.27
C LYS A 123 -0.56 26.89 -10.85
N GLY A 124 0.69 26.68 -10.45
CA GLY A 124 1.20 27.06 -9.12
C GLY A 124 0.75 26.18 -7.95
N SER A 125 -0.13 25.20 -8.15
CA SER A 125 -0.54 24.22 -7.15
C SER A 125 0.29 22.94 -7.27
N VAL A 126 0.70 22.38 -6.14
CA VAL A 126 1.47 21.14 -6.06
C VAL A 126 0.68 20.11 -5.27
N ILE A 127 0.48 18.94 -5.87
CA ILE A 127 -0.09 17.76 -5.20
C ILE A 127 1.01 16.72 -5.09
N LEU A 128 1.20 16.20 -3.89
CA LEU A 128 2.15 15.14 -3.59
C LEU A 128 1.39 13.94 -3.03
N VAL A 129 1.30 12.88 -3.83
CA VAL A 129 0.57 11.65 -3.50
C VAL A 129 1.52 10.68 -2.80
N ASP A 130 1.09 10.12 -1.65
CA ASP A 130 1.78 9.08 -0.88
C ASP A 130 3.31 9.26 -0.80
N PRO A 131 3.80 10.36 -0.20
CA PRO A 131 5.22 10.69 -0.24
C PRO A 131 6.05 9.74 0.62
N VAL A 132 6.74 8.80 -0.03
CA VAL A 132 7.74 7.92 0.57
C VAL A 132 9.10 8.29 -0.02
N LEU A 133 9.75 9.25 0.63
CA LEU A 133 10.99 9.84 0.14
C LEU A 133 12.23 9.11 0.67
N GLY A 134 12.09 8.30 1.73
CA GLY A 134 13.15 7.46 2.27
C GLY A 134 12.94 5.97 2.09
N GLU A 135 13.64 5.20 2.94
CA GLU A 135 13.49 3.76 3.05
C GLU A 135 12.21 3.41 3.83
N ILE A 136 11.52 2.35 3.40
CA ILE A 136 10.32 1.83 4.07
C ILE A 136 10.76 0.91 5.22
N PRO A 137 10.45 1.24 6.50
CA PRO A 137 10.86 0.43 7.64
C PRO A 137 10.22 -0.97 7.61
N PHE A 138 10.94 -2.00 8.06
CA PHE A 138 10.43 -3.39 8.20
C PHE A 138 10.01 -4.11 6.91
N PHE A 139 10.13 -3.46 5.75
CA PHE A 139 9.89 -4.03 4.43
C PHE A 139 11.21 -4.23 3.66
N LYS A 140 11.12 -4.77 2.44
CA LYS A 140 12.26 -4.86 1.53
C LYS A 140 12.83 -3.46 1.29
N LYS A 141 14.16 -3.34 1.30
CA LYS A 141 14.87 -2.09 0.96
C LYS A 141 14.39 -1.57 -0.40
N ARG A 142 14.25 -0.24 -0.53
CA ARG A 142 13.93 0.39 -1.81
C ARG A 142 15.03 0.04 -2.82
N ARG A 143 14.66 -0.41 -4.02
CA ARG A 143 15.64 -0.74 -5.09
C ARG A 143 16.10 0.50 -5.87
N THR A 144 15.26 1.53 -5.94
CA THR A 144 15.57 2.82 -6.56
C THR A 144 15.50 3.90 -5.49
N GLN A 145 16.20 5.03 -5.62
CA GLN A 145 16.08 6.16 -4.69
C GLN A 145 14.96 7.13 -5.09
N SER A 146 14.37 7.82 -4.12
CA SER A 146 13.32 8.79 -4.43
C SER A 146 13.89 9.90 -5.30
N ALA A 147 13.15 10.31 -6.32
CA ALA A 147 13.55 11.46 -7.13
C ALA A 147 13.50 12.76 -6.32
N LEU A 148 12.67 12.85 -5.27
CA LEU A 148 12.55 14.01 -4.40
C LEU A 148 13.18 13.71 -3.04
N ALA A 149 14.19 14.49 -2.65
CA ALA A 149 14.81 14.43 -1.34
C ALA A 149 14.06 15.31 -0.31
N TYR A 150 14.20 14.99 0.98
CA TYR A 150 13.52 15.69 2.08
C TYR A 150 13.82 17.20 2.11
N ASP A 151 15.07 17.59 1.83
CA ASP A 151 15.51 18.98 1.84
C ASP A 151 14.94 19.78 0.65
N HIS A 152 14.65 19.12 -0.47
CA HIS A 152 13.96 19.74 -1.58
C HIS A 152 12.45 19.81 -1.32
N ALA A 153 11.86 18.78 -0.72
CA ALA A 153 10.45 18.78 -0.32
C ALA A 153 10.12 19.95 0.63
N SER A 154 10.99 20.24 1.60
CA SER A 154 10.80 21.34 2.55
C SER A 154 10.88 22.75 1.93
N ARG A 155 11.42 22.86 0.71
CA ARG A 155 11.64 24.11 -0.03
C ARG A 155 10.66 24.31 -1.19
N ILE A 156 9.65 23.44 -1.32
CA ILE A 156 8.58 23.63 -2.31
C ILE A 156 7.80 24.91 -1.96
N ALA A 157 7.72 25.83 -2.90
CA ALA A 157 6.97 27.06 -2.78
C ALA A 157 5.56 26.93 -3.35
N GLY A 158 4.66 27.82 -2.91
CA GLY A 158 3.26 27.83 -3.34
C GLY A 158 2.36 26.93 -2.49
N THR A 159 1.23 26.52 -3.07
CA THR A 159 0.26 25.69 -2.35
C THR A 159 0.60 24.21 -2.54
N LEU A 160 1.18 23.59 -1.51
CA LEU A 160 1.44 22.15 -1.47
C LEU A 160 0.29 21.43 -0.75
N THR A 161 -0.28 20.44 -1.40
CA THR A 161 -1.25 19.50 -0.83
C THR A 161 -0.67 18.09 -0.88
N VAL A 162 -0.57 17.44 0.28
CA VAL A 162 -0.21 16.03 0.41
C VAL A 162 -1.50 15.22 0.40
N LEU A 163 -1.61 14.28 -0.52
CA LEU A 163 -2.72 13.32 -0.59
C LEU A 163 -2.23 11.96 -0.12
N LEU A 164 -2.86 11.42 0.92
CA LEU A 164 -2.57 10.07 1.40
C LEU A 164 -3.69 9.12 1.02
N ALA A 165 -3.35 7.95 0.49
CA ALA A 165 -4.32 6.91 0.16
C ALA A 165 -4.73 6.10 1.40
N HIS A 166 -3.76 5.72 2.24
CA HIS A 166 -3.99 4.96 3.48
C HIS A 166 -2.77 5.05 4.43
N ASN A 167 -2.83 4.38 5.59
CA ASN A 167 -1.86 4.54 6.68
C ASN A 167 -0.78 3.45 6.79
N HIS A 168 -0.59 2.65 5.74
CA HIS A 168 0.46 1.63 5.74
C HIS A 168 1.84 2.25 5.50
N TYR A 169 2.91 1.61 5.95
CA TYR A 169 4.25 2.22 6.00
C TYR A 169 4.84 2.56 4.63
N ASP A 170 4.38 1.91 3.57
CA ASP A 170 4.76 2.16 2.19
C ASP A 170 3.91 3.26 1.52
N HIS A 171 2.99 3.90 2.25
CA HIS A 171 2.25 5.09 1.80
C HIS A 171 2.38 6.26 2.79
N LEU A 172 2.43 5.97 4.09
CA LEU A 172 2.60 6.93 5.18
C LEU A 172 4.02 6.90 5.75
N ASP A 173 4.94 7.58 5.08
CA ASP A 173 6.29 7.82 5.61
C ASP A 173 6.31 9.02 6.56
N THR A 174 6.44 8.72 7.86
CA THR A 174 6.48 9.74 8.92
C THR A 174 7.56 10.80 8.74
N ARG A 175 8.71 10.46 8.11
CA ARG A 175 9.79 11.42 7.88
C ARG A 175 9.45 12.36 6.73
N SER A 176 8.80 11.85 5.69
CA SER A 176 8.27 12.69 4.61
C SER A 176 7.23 13.68 5.14
N ILE A 177 6.27 13.22 5.95
CA ILE A 177 5.25 14.11 6.51
C ILE A 177 5.89 15.25 7.30
N LYS A 178 6.91 14.94 8.12
CA LYS A 178 7.66 15.91 8.92
C LYS A 178 8.57 16.84 8.12
N SER A 179 8.97 16.46 6.91
CA SER A 179 9.85 17.30 6.08
C SER A 179 9.10 18.35 5.27
N MET A 180 7.77 18.30 5.23
CA MET A 180 6.98 19.23 4.42
C MET A 180 7.06 20.67 4.98
N PRO A 181 6.92 21.70 4.12
CA PRO A 181 6.85 23.09 4.55
C PRO A 181 5.65 23.32 5.46
N ALA A 182 5.76 24.28 6.38
CA ALA A 182 4.73 24.55 7.40
C ALA A 182 3.33 24.89 6.83
N GLY A 183 3.26 25.41 5.60
CA GLY A 183 2.00 25.71 4.90
C GLY A 183 1.41 24.54 4.11
N ALA A 184 1.97 23.33 4.22
CA ALA A 184 1.44 22.16 3.55
C ALA A 184 0.06 21.78 4.09
N LYS A 185 -0.84 21.45 3.16
CA LYS A 185 -2.17 20.91 3.43
C LYS A 185 -2.15 19.40 3.29
N TYR A 186 -2.96 18.70 4.06
CA TYR A 186 -3.02 17.24 4.02
C TYR A 186 -4.46 16.80 3.81
N ILE A 187 -4.70 15.99 2.78
CA ILE A 187 -5.96 15.30 2.54
C ILE A 187 -5.71 13.83 2.83
N VAL A 188 -6.43 13.28 3.81
CA VAL A 188 -6.19 11.93 4.34
C VAL A 188 -7.50 11.18 4.57
N PRO A 189 -7.48 9.83 4.59
CA PRO A 189 -8.63 9.03 4.97
C PRO A 189 -9.20 9.41 6.35
N ALA A 190 -10.51 9.29 6.48
CA ALA A 190 -11.22 9.44 7.74
C ALA A 190 -10.59 8.59 8.87
N GLY A 191 -10.37 9.21 10.03
CA GLY A 191 -9.74 8.60 11.20
C GLY A 191 -8.23 8.83 11.32
N LEU A 192 -7.55 9.37 10.30
CA LEU A 192 -6.11 9.63 10.33
C LEU A 192 -5.72 11.02 10.85
N GLY A 193 -6.67 11.93 11.02
CA GLY A 193 -6.41 13.32 11.40
C GLY A 193 -5.60 13.44 12.70
N LYS A 194 -5.92 12.64 13.72
CA LYS A 194 -5.17 12.60 14.98
C LYS A 194 -3.73 12.13 14.79
N THR A 195 -3.50 11.14 13.94
CA THR A 195 -2.17 10.62 13.62
C THR A 195 -1.35 11.67 12.89
N MET A 196 -1.93 12.34 11.90
CA MET A 196 -1.27 13.41 11.15
C MET A 196 -0.87 14.59 12.04
N LYS A 197 -1.76 15.02 12.94
CA LYS A 197 -1.46 16.08 13.92
C LYS A 197 -0.31 15.69 14.86
N LYS A 198 -0.24 14.43 15.30
CA LYS A 198 0.91 13.93 16.09
C LYS A 198 2.22 13.94 15.30
N LEU A 199 2.17 13.84 13.98
CA LEU A 199 3.33 13.95 13.11
C LEU A 199 3.72 15.41 12.80
N GLY A 200 2.95 16.39 13.27
CA GLY A 200 3.23 17.82 13.07
C GLY A 200 2.45 18.47 11.94
N ALA A 201 1.54 17.74 11.28
CA ALA A 201 0.66 18.32 10.27
C ALA A 201 -0.37 19.27 10.92
N ILE A 202 -0.49 20.48 10.38
CA ILE A 202 -1.35 21.54 10.93
C ILE A 202 -2.70 21.58 10.20
N ASP A 203 -2.68 21.72 8.88
CA ASP A 203 -3.88 21.80 8.03
C ASP A 203 -4.23 20.41 7.47
N VAL A 204 -5.11 19.69 8.18
CA VAL A 204 -5.50 18.31 7.84
C VAL A 204 -7.00 18.24 7.58
N THR A 205 -7.36 17.83 6.38
CA THR A 205 -8.72 17.50 5.96
C THR A 205 -8.87 15.98 5.90
N GLU A 206 -9.77 15.45 6.70
CA GLU A 206 -10.17 14.04 6.64
C GLU A 206 -11.28 13.88 5.60
N MET A 207 -11.13 12.93 4.69
CA MET A 207 -12.13 12.60 3.69
C MET A 207 -12.55 11.14 3.83
N ASP A 208 -13.85 10.94 3.72
CA ASP A 208 -14.46 9.63 3.52
C ASP A 208 -14.41 9.26 2.03
N TRP A 209 -14.63 7.98 1.71
CA TRP A 209 -14.60 7.48 0.33
C TRP A 209 -15.91 7.73 -0.45
#